data_AF-A0A1Q9Q1Q1-F1
#
_entry.id   AF-A0A1Q9Q1Q1-F1
#
_cell.length_a   1.000
_cell.length_b   1.000
_cell.length_c   1.000
_cell.angle_alpha   90.00
_cell.angle_beta   90.00
_cell.angle_gamma   90.00
#
_symmetry.space_group_name_H-M   'P 1'
#
loop_
_entity.id
_entity.type
_entity.pdbx_description
1 polymer ?
#
loop_
_entity_poly.entity_id
_entity_poly.type
_entity_poly.pdbx_seq_one_letter_code
_entity_poly.pdbx_strand_id
1 'polypeptide(L)'
;MILYHGSIKKFDRFHKEVVIQNLSDGIDTIGFWFTSNIHVAKPFTVGTETVIEKSKTEFWEDGEPKVIQYERPVSGFIYKVFIDEPNLKEYPSYDLFISERNKYCDYLGSILLNKEEANGEFRKSILKQNYDGFFIRNTILHNNHTDLYCIFSEDALYIADIIPIDN
;
A
#
# COMPACT_ATOMS: atom_id res chain seq x y z
N MET A 1 -6.29 15.21 10.23
CA MET A 1 -5.31 14.17 10.63
C MET A 1 -4.15 14.15 9.64
N ILE A 2 -2.92 13.85 10.08
CA ILE A 2 -1.75 13.66 9.20
C ILE A 2 -1.34 12.19 9.23
N LEU A 3 -1.17 11.61 8.04
CA LEU A 3 -0.73 10.23 7.84
C LEU A 3 0.44 10.16 6.85
N TYR A 4 1.15 9.04 6.85
CA TYR A 4 2.31 8.80 5.99
C TYR A 4 2.11 7.55 5.14
N HIS A 5 2.55 7.64 3.90
CA HIS A 5 2.51 6.55 2.94
C HIS A 5 3.86 6.44 2.22
N GLY A 6 4.46 5.25 2.23
CA GLY A 6 5.68 4.98 1.50
C GLY A 6 5.42 4.29 0.17
N SER A 7 6.12 4.71 -0.88
CA SER A 7 6.09 4.05 -2.18
C SER A 7 7.39 4.22 -2.95
N ILE A 8 7.74 3.22 -3.77
CA ILE A 8 8.82 3.31 -4.75
C ILE A 8 8.44 4.24 -5.91
N LYS A 9 7.14 4.29 -6.27
CA LYS A 9 6.67 5.06 -7.42
C LYS A 9 6.38 6.51 -7.03
N LYS A 10 6.69 7.42 -7.95
CA LYS A 10 6.20 8.80 -7.87
C LYS A 10 4.75 8.87 -8.35
N PHE A 11 3.88 9.56 -7.62
CA PHE A 11 2.52 9.88 -8.05
C PHE A 11 2.17 11.31 -7.65
N ASP A 12 1.45 11.97 -8.54
CA ASP A 12 0.97 13.34 -8.32
C ASP A 12 -0.37 13.37 -7.57
N ARG A 13 -1.07 12.24 -7.52
CA ARG A 13 -2.35 12.04 -6.79
C ARG A 13 -2.60 10.55 -6.51
N PHE A 14 -3.37 10.25 -5.47
CA PHE A 14 -3.87 8.89 -5.21
C PHE A 14 -4.97 8.54 -6.23
N HIS A 15 -4.92 7.34 -6.81
CA HIS A 15 -5.93 6.80 -7.73
C HIS A 15 -6.07 5.28 -7.53
N LYS A 16 -7.22 4.67 -7.84
CA LYS A 16 -7.49 3.23 -7.58
C LYS A 16 -6.47 2.25 -8.15
N GLU A 17 -5.79 2.62 -9.24
CA GLU A 17 -4.76 1.80 -9.90
C GLU A 17 -3.39 1.88 -9.20
N VAL A 18 -3.28 2.77 -8.21
CA VAL A 18 -2.11 2.93 -7.34
C VAL A 18 -2.17 1.84 -6.28
N VAL A 19 -1.96 0.60 -6.72
CA VAL A 19 -1.71 -0.53 -5.81
C VAL A 19 -0.36 -0.24 -5.17
N ILE A 20 -0.40 0.17 -3.90
CA ILE A 20 0.83 0.41 -3.15
C ILE A 20 0.73 -0.32 -1.82
N GLN A 21 1.84 -0.99 -1.54
CA GLN A 21 2.17 -1.80 -0.38
C GLN A 21 1.69 -3.25 -0.56
N ASN A 22 2.62 -4.17 -0.85
CA ASN A 22 2.40 -5.62 -0.73
C ASN A 22 2.19 -5.98 0.75
N LEU A 23 1.03 -5.59 1.30
CA LEU A 23 0.63 -5.99 2.63
C LEU A 23 0.24 -7.46 2.61
N SER A 24 0.50 -8.15 3.71
CA SER A 24 0.16 -9.56 3.86
C SER A 24 -1.34 -9.80 3.69
N ASP A 25 -1.72 -11.04 3.37
CA ASP A 25 -3.12 -11.48 3.30
C ASP A 25 -3.98 -10.78 2.23
N GLY A 26 -3.36 -10.05 1.29
CA GLY A 26 -4.04 -9.39 0.17
C GLY A 26 -4.92 -8.21 0.56
N ILE A 27 -4.66 -7.58 1.72
CA ILE A 27 -5.44 -6.45 2.24
C ILE A 27 -5.14 -5.14 1.52
N ASP A 28 -4.06 -5.10 0.75
CA ASP A 28 -3.62 -3.99 -0.09
C ASP A 28 -4.68 -3.55 -1.11
N THR A 29 -5.58 -4.45 -1.49
CA THR A 29 -6.68 -4.15 -2.42
C THR A 29 -7.92 -3.52 -1.77
N ILE A 30 -7.97 -3.39 -0.44
CA ILE A 30 -9.13 -2.83 0.27
C ILE A 30 -9.24 -1.30 0.06
N GLY A 31 -8.12 -0.59 0.07
CA GLY A 31 -8.05 0.86 0.00
C GLY A 31 -6.63 1.39 0.15
N PHE A 32 -6.48 2.69 0.36
CA PHE A 32 -5.17 3.31 0.56
C PHE A 32 -4.69 3.11 1.98
N TRP A 33 -3.50 2.55 2.14
CA TRP A 33 -2.92 2.26 3.43
C TRP A 33 -1.89 3.30 3.87
N PHE A 34 -1.99 3.70 5.14
CA PHE A 34 -1.13 4.70 5.76
C PHE A 34 -0.77 4.34 7.20
N THR A 35 0.24 5.02 7.71
CA THR A 35 0.67 4.94 9.11
C THR A 35 0.74 6.34 9.71
N SER A 36 0.53 6.48 11.02
CA SER A 36 0.79 7.73 11.75
C SER A 36 2.28 7.98 12.01
N ASN A 37 3.15 7.00 11.70
CA ASN A 37 4.60 7.05 11.96
C ASN A 37 5.40 6.99 10.65
N ILE A 38 6.11 8.09 10.35
CA ILE A 38 6.95 8.22 9.15
C ILE A 38 8.02 7.11 9.04
N HIS A 39 8.58 6.64 10.16
CA HIS A 39 9.61 5.60 10.15
C HIS A 39 9.06 4.25 9.69
N VAL A 40 7.77 4.01 9.90
CA VAL A 40 7.09 2.78 9.45
C VAL A 40 6.70 2.85 7.97
N ALA A 41 6.59 4.05 7.40
CA ALA A 41 6.40 4.23 5.97
C ALA A 41 7.69 3.97 5.17
N LYS A 42 8.87 4.21 5.76
CA LYS A 42 10.17 4.13 5.08
C LYS A 42 10.46 2.77 4.41
N PRO A 43 10.21 1.60 5.03
CA PRO A 43 10.44 0.30 4.38
C PRO A 43 9.72 0.11 3.05
N PHE A 44 8.57 0.77 2.84
CA PHE A 44 7.81 0.71 1.59
C PHE A 44 8.37 1.59 0.46
N THR A 45 9.43 2.35 0.74
CA THR A 45 10.09 3.21 -0.26
C THR A 45 11.30 2.56 -0.92
N VAL A 46 11.69 1.37 -0.50
CA VAL A 46 12.89 0.67 -1.00
C VAL A 46 12.48 -0.58 -1.75
N GLY A 47 13.07 -0.79 -2.92
CA GLY A 47 12.91 -2.04 -3.67
C GLY A 47 13.98 -2.21 -4.74
N THR A 48 13.72 -3.10 -5.69
CA THR A 48 14.57 -3.30 -6.85
C THR A 48 13.77 -3.16 -8.13
N GLU A 49 14.43 -2.72 -9.19
CA GLU A 49 13.91 -2.80 -10.55
C GLU A 49 14.83 -3.63 -11.42
N THR A 50 14.24 -4.45 -12.28
CA THR A 50 14.99 -5.18 -13.30
C THR A 50 15.39 -4.24 -14.42
N VAL A 51 16.70 -4.02 -14.58
CA VAL A 51 17.26 -3.24 -15.69
C VAL A 51 17.73 -4.21 -16.77
N ILE A 52 17.29 -3.98 -18.00
CA ILE A 52 17.77 -4.69 -19.19
C ILE A 52 18.46 -3.66 -20.08
N GLU A 53 19.79 -3.76 -20.20
CA GLU A 53 20.57 -2.80 -20.98
C GLU A 53 21.70 -3.47 -21.77
N LYS A 54 22.23 -2.74 -22.75
CA LYS A 54 23.45 -3.15 -23.46
C LYS A 54 24.65 -2.96 -22.55
N SER A 55 25.42 -4.02 -22.35
CA SER A 55 26.64 -4.00 -21.55
C SER A 55 27.67 -3.04 -22.14
N LYS A 56 28.33 -2.26 -21.28
CA LYS A 56 29.44 -1.39 -21.70
C LYS A 56 30.78 -2.13 -21.73
N THR A 57 30.83 -3.34 -21.16
CA THR A 57 32.06 -4.08 -20.90
C THR A 57 32.05 -5.49 -21.50
N GLU A 58 30.89 -6.03 -21.86
CA GLU A 58 30.75 -7.35 -22.45
C GLU A 58 30.19 -7.27 -23.87
N PHE A 59 30.88 -7.94 -24.79
CA PHE A 59 30.55 -7.97 -26.21
C PHE A 59 30.45 -9.42 -26.71
N TRP A 60 29.63 -9.65 -27.73
CA TRP A 60 29.59 -10.88 -28.50
C TRP A 60 30.82 -10.99 -29.42
N GLU A 61 31.04 -12.16 -30.01
CA GLU A 61 32.19 -12.41 -30.90
C GLU A 61 32.16 -11.55 -32.18
N ASP A 62 30.98 -11.08 -32.57
CA ASP A 62 30.77 -10.16 -33.69
C ASP A 62 31.03 -8.67 -33.33
N GLY A 63 31.39 -8.39 -32.07
CA GLY A 63 31.64 -7.05 -31.56
C GLY A 63 30.39 -6.29 -31.10
N GLU A 64 29.19 -6.88 -31.18
CA GLU A 64 27.98 -6.25 -30.65
C GLU A 64 27.93 -6.33 -29.11
N PRO A 65 27.47 -5.27 -28.41
CA PRO A 65 27.31 -5.31 -26.96
C PRO A 65 26.32 -6.40 -26.53
N LYS A 66 26.66 -7.17 -25.49
CA LYS A 66 25.72 -8.13 -24.90
C LYS A 66 24.56 -7.42 -24.24
N VAL A 67 23.39 -8.06 -24.21
CA VAL A 67 22.26 -7.62 -23.38
C VAL A 67 22.44 -8.25 -22.00
N ILE A 68 22.53 -7.41 -20.97
CA ILE A 68 22.62 -7.83 -19.58
C ILE A 68 21.34 -7.48 -18.84
N GLN A 69 20.98 -8.33 -17.88
CA GLN A 69 19.86 -8.13 -16.99
C GLN A 69 20.36 -8.17 -15.54
N TYR A 70 20.07 -7.13 -14.76
CA TYR A 70 20.42 -7.08 -13.35
C TYR A 70 19.38 -6.32 -12.53
N GLU A 71 19.37 -6.56 -11.22
CA GLU A 71 18.51 -5.85 -10.27
C GLU A 71 19.21 -4.59 -9.77
N ARG A 72 18.59 -3.43 -9.96
CA ARG A 72 19.08 -2.14 -9.46
C ARG A 72 18.26 -1.72 -8.24
N PRO A 73 18.90 -1.33 -7.11
CA PRO A 73 18.17 -0.78 -5.98
C PRO A 73 17.54 0.57 -6.36
N VAL A 74 16.28 0.74 -6.00
CA VAL A 74 15.51 1.96 -6.20
C VAL A 74 15.00 2.49 -4.87
N SER A 75 15.12 3.80 -4.69
CA SER A 75 14.52 4.52 -3.57
C SER A 75 13.41 5.42 -4.06
N GLY A 76 12.35 5.47 -3.25
CA GLY A 76 11.10 6.13 -3.56
C GLY A 76 10.85 7.34 -2.69
N PHE A 77 9.59 7.49 -2.31
CA PHE A 77 9.04 8.70 -1.71
C PHE A 77 8.16 8.36 -0.52
N ILE A 78 8.21 9.18 0.52
CA ILE A 78 7.21 9.21 1.58
C ILE A 78 6.27 10.38 1.33
N TYR A 79 4.98 10.11 1.28
CA TYR A 79 3.91 11.08 1.11
C TYR A 79 3.32 11.40 2.47
N LYS A 80 3.34 12.68 2.84
CA LYS A 80 2.62 13.20 3.99
C LYS A 80 1.24 13.61 3.53
N VAL A 81 0.22 12.97 4.05
CA VAL A 81 -1.16 13.13 3.61
C VAL A 81 -1.99 13.75 4.73
N PHE A 82 -2.69 14.83 4.42
CA PHE A 82 -3.69 15.42 5.28
C PHE A 82 -5.07 14.87 4.90
N ILE A 83 -5.84 14.49 5.93
CA ILE A 83 -7.22 14.05 5.81
C ILE A 83 -8.04 14.87 6.79
N ASP A 84 -9.07 15.55 6.29
CA ASP A 84 -9.95 16.34 7.13
C ASP A 84 -10.94 15.44 7.86
N GLU A 85 -10.94 15.55 9.20
CA GLU A 85 -11.80 14.81 10.16
C GLU A 85 -12.48 13.52 9.65
N PRO A 86 -11.72 12.46 9.28
CA PRO A 86 -12.34 11.28 8.69
C PRO A 86 -13.10 10.47 9.73
N ASN A 87 -14.29 9.98 9.38
CA ASN A 87 -15.03 9.07 10.23
C ASN A 87 -14.51 7.64 10.02
N LEU A 88 -13.64 7.18 10.92
CA LEU A 88 -12.99 5.88 10.79
C LEU A 88 -13.53 4.87 11.80
N LYS A 89 -13.79 3.65 11.34
CA LYS A 89 -14.05 2.52 12.23
C LYS A 89 -12.76 2.11 12.92
N GLU A 90 -12.81 1.95 14.24
CA GLU A 90 -11.67 1.48 15.03
C GLU A 90 -11.68 -0.05 15.16
N TYR A 91 -10.54 -0.67 14.86
CA TYR A 91 -10.24 -2.06 15.23
C TYR A 91 -9.15 -2.09 16.31
N PRO A 92 -9.44 -2.61 17.51
CA PRO A 92 -8.46 -2.68 18.61
C PRO A 92 -7.26 -3.61 18.33
N SER A 93 -7.41 -4.57 17.41
CA SER A 93 -6.36 -5.51 17.02
C SER A 93 -6.51 -5.98 15.58
N TYR A 94 -5.40 -6.46 15.00
CA TYR A 94 -5.39 -7.04 13.66
C TYR A 94 -6.30 -8.29 13.57
N ASP A 95 -6.34 -9.12 14.61
CA ASP A 95 -7.16 -10.33 14.63
C ASP A 95 -8.67 -10.03 14.55
N LEU A 96 -9.13 -8.97 15.21
CA LEU A 96 -10.53 -8.54 15.14
C LEU A 96 -10.89 -8.05 13.74
N PHE A 97 -9.98 -7.28 13.12
CA PHE A 97 -10.12 -6.86 11.73
C PHE A 97 -10.21 -8.08 10.79
N ILE A 98 -9.28 -9.02 10.88
CA ILE A 98 -9.26 -10.21 10.03
C ILE A 98 -10.51 -11.08 10.24
N SER A 99 -10.95 -11.27 11.49
CA SER A 99 -12.16 -12.03 11.80
C SER A 99 -13.40 -11.42 11.16
N GLU A 100 -13.51 -10.08 11.15
CA GLU A 100 -14.63 -9.41 10.50
C GLU A 100 -14.53 -9.46 8.96
N ARG A 101 -13.33 -9.21 8.42
CA ARG A 101 -13.05 -9.29 6.98
C ARG A 101 -13.32 -10.69 6.41
N ASN A 102 -12.90 -11.73 7.11
CA ASN A 102 -13.00 -13.12 6.63
C ASN A 102 -14.45 -13.59 6.45
N LYS A 103 -15.43 -12.96 7.11
CA LYS A 103 -16.85 -13.23 6.86
C LYS A 103 -17.24 -13.02 5.39
N TYR A 104 -16.55 -12.11 4.70
CA TYR A 104 -16.75 -11.82 3.28
C TYR A 104 -15.93 -12.73 2.36
N CYS A 105 -14.86 -13.32 2.89
CA CYS A 105 -14.05 -14.31 2.17
C CYS A 105 -14.71 -15.70 2.17
N ASP A 106 -15.36 -16.07 3.28
CA ASP A 106 -15.81 -17.45 3.47
C ASP A 106 -17.20 -17.72 2.89
N TYR A 107 -18.22 -16.86 3.04
CA TYR A 107 -19.57 -17.19 2.56
C TYR A 107 -20.47 -15.97 2.31
N LEU A 108 -20.60 -15.56 1.04
CA LEU A 108 -21.77 -14.84 0.54
C LEU A 108 -22.64 -15.81 -0.27
N GLY A 109 -23.48 -16.58 0.42
CA GLY A 109 -24.58 -17.32 -0.22
C GLY A 109 -24.18 -18.35 -1.28
N SER A 110 -23.17 -19.19 -0.99
CA SER A 110 -22.69 -20.28 -1.87
C SER A 110 -21.78 -19.87 -3.05
N ILE A 111 -21.33 -18.61 -3.10
CA ILE A 111 -20.36 -18.14 -4.10
C ILE A 111 -19.02 -17.89 -3.40
N LEU A 112 -17.98 -18.59 -3.84
CA LEU A 112 -16.60 -18.36 -3.41
C LEU A 112 -16.09 -17.11 -4.12
N LEU A 113 -16.08 -15.97 -3.44
CA LEU A 113 -15.54 -14.73 -4.00
C LEU A 113 -14.01 -14.81 -4.07
N ASN A 114 -13.41 -14.20 -5.09
CA ASN A 114 -11.98 -13.99 -5.06
C ASN A 114 -11.62 -12.91 -4.00
N LYS A 115 -10.33 -12.79 -3.63
CA LYS A 115 -9.90 -11.88 -2.56
C LYS A 115 -10.26 -10.42 -2.80
N GLU A 116 -10.18 -9.97 -4.05
CA GLU A 116 -10.50 -8.59 -4.43
C GLU A 116 -12.00 -8.32 -4.30
N GLU A 117 -12.84 -9.25 -4.74
CA GLU A 117 -14.30 -9.19 -4.59
C GLU A 117 -14.72 -9.19 -3.12
N ALA A 118 -14.11 -10.07 -2.29
CA ALA A 118 -14.37 -10.13 -0.86
C ALA A 118 -13.98 -8.82 -0.16
N ASN A 119 -12.83 -8.24 -0.52
CA ASN A 119 -12.38 -6.94 -0.02
C ASN A 119 -13.31 -5.80 -0.48
N GLY A 120 -13.84 -5.87 -1.71
CA GLY A 120 -14.85 -4.95 -2.22
C GLY A 120 -16.15 -4.99 -1.42
N GLU A 121 -16.66 -6.18 -1.08
CA GLU A 121 -17.85 -6.33 -0.24
C GLU A 121 -17.62 -5.89 1.21
N PHE A 122 -16.47 -6.23 1.78
CA PHE A 122 -16.05 -5.72 3.09
C PHE A 122 -16.03 -4.18 3.09
N ARG A 123 -15.37 -3.54 2.13
CA ARG A 123 -15.35 -2.09 1.96
C ARG A 123 -16.76 -1.50 1.87
N LYS A 124 -17.64 -2.08 1.04
CA LYS A 124 -19.05 -1.64 0.93
C LYS A 124 -19.77 -1.73 2.27
N SER A 125 -19.52 -2.76 3.07
CA SER A 125 -20.14 -2.93 4.38
C SER A 125 -19.75 -1.83 5.37
N ILE A 126 -18.49 -1.38 5.32
CA ILE A 126 -17.98 -0.29 6.16
C ILE A 126 -18.54 1.06 5.69
N LEU A 127 -18.58 1.30 4.37
CA LEU A 127 -19.22 2.50 3.79
C LEU A 127 -20.71 2.60 4.15
N LYS A 128 -21.44 1.47 4.16
CA LYS A 128 -22.86 1.43 4.58
C LYS A 128 -23.07 1.84 6.04
N GLN A 129 -22.03 1.77 6.87
CA GLN A 129 -22.04 2.24 8.26
C GLN A 129 -21.63 3.71 8.38
N ASN A 130 -21.51 4.43 7.25
CA ASN A 130 -21.08 5.84 7.16
C ASN A 130 -19.63 6.08 7.61
N TYR A 131 -18.75 5.08 7.50
CA TYR A 131 -17.33 5.24 7.74
C TYR A 131 -16.56 5.47 6.42
N ASP A 132 -15.62 6.40 6.42
CA ASP A 132 -14.73 6.74 5.30
C ASP A 132 -13.58 5.74 5.12
N GLY A 133 -13.41 4.88 6.11
CA GLY A 133 -12.32 3.92 6.22
C GLY A 133 -12.30 3.28 7.60
N PHE A 134 -11.14 2.73 7.96
CA PHE A 134 -10.90 2.19 9.29
C PHE A 134 -9.44 2.33 9.68
N PHE A 135 -9.16 2.09 10.96
CA PHE A 135 -7.79 1.95 11.43
C PHE A 135 -7.66 0.78 12.40
N ILE A 136 -6.49 0.17 12.40
CA ILE A 136 -6.14 -0.96 13.24
C ILE A 136 -5.08 -0.48 14.21
N ARG A 137 -5.39 -0.55 15.50
CA ARG A 137 -4.45 -0.13 16.55
C ARG A 137 -3.30 -1.12 16.69
N ASN A 138 -2.13 -0.58 17.06
CA ASN A 138 -0.99 -1.35 17.53
C ASN A 138 -0.58 -2.51 16.58
N THR A 139 -0.57 -2.24 15.28
CA THR A 139 -0.15 -3.19 14.26
C THR A 139 1.38 -3.23 14.21
N ILE A 140 1.95 -4.43 14.03
CA ILE A 140 3.38 -4.61 13.83
C ILE A 140 3.66 -4.63 12.33
N LEU A 141 4.35 -3.60 11.84
CA LEU A 141 4.83 -3.49 10.45
C LEU A 141 6.34 -3.34 10.46
N HIS A 142 7.06 -4.24 9.78
CA HIS A 142 8.53 -4.23 9.71
C HIS A 142 9.20 -4.04 11.09
N ASN A 143 8.77 -4.81 12.09
CA ASN A 143 9.22 -4.77 13.50
C ASN A 143 8.93 -3.46 14.24
N ASN A 144 8.10 -2.57 13.69
CA ASN A 144 7.67 -1.35 14.36
C ASN A 144 6.18 -1.39 14.69
N HIS A 145 5.82 -0.88 15.86
CA HIS A 145 4.43 -0.70 16.26
C HIS A 145 3.88 0.60 15.69
N THR A 146 2.74 0.52 15.00
CA THR A 146 2.01 1.69 14.53
C THR A 146 0.52 1.39 14.44
N ASP A 147 -0.28 2.44 14.49
CA ASP A 147 -1.64 2.37 13.97
C ASP A 147 -1.58 2.36 12.45
N LEU A 148 -2.38 1.49 11.85
CA LEU A 148 -2.46 1.28 10.42
C LEU A 148 -3.83 1.76 9.94
N TYR A 149 -3.87 2.68 8.99
CA TYR A 149 -5.07 3.35 8.52
C TYR A 149 -5.38 2.92 7.09
N CYS A 150 -6.62 2.52 6.83
CA CYS A 150 -7.12 2.20 5.49
C CYS A 150 -8.21 3.20 5.11
N ILE A 151 -7.97 3.99 4.08
CA ILE A 151 -8.88 5.04 3.61
C ILE A 151 -9.44 4.66 2.25
N PHE A 152 -10.75 4.82 2.07
CA PHE A 152 -11.42 4.37 0.85
C PHE A 152 -11.53 5.46 -0.22
N SER A 153 -11.63 6.72 0.20
CA SER A 153 -11.89 7.84 -0.71
C SER A 153 -10.61 8.54 -1.14
N GLU A 154 -10.47 8.79 -2.44
CA GLU A 154 -9.41 9.62 -3.02
C GLU A 154 -9.63 11.10 -2.72
N ASP A 155 -10.89 11.54 -2.74
CA ASP A 155 -11.28 12.94 -2.60
C ASP A 155 -10.98 13.50 -1.20
N ALA A 156 -10.80 12.61 -0.21
CA ALA A 156 -10.44 12.97 1.15
C ALA A 156 -8.92 13.12 1.37
N LEU A 157 -8.09 12.78 0.38
CA LEU A 157 -6.63 12.70 0.53
C LEU A 157 -5.94 13.91 -0.10
N TYR A 158 -5.39 14.78 0.75
CA TYR A 158 -4.55 15.90 0.30
C TYR A 158 -3.07 15.59 0.54
N ILE A 159 -2.26 15.51 -0.52
CA ILE A 159 -0.80 15.38 -0.39
C ILE A 159 -0.26 16.73 0.11
N ALA A 160 0.13 16.78 1.36
CA ALA A 160 0.68 17.97 2.00
C ALA A 160 2.18 18.13 1.73
N ASP A 161 2.90 17.02 1.57
CA ASP A 161 4.34 17.01 1.29
C ASP A 161 4.78 15.68 0.64
N ILE A 162 5.88 15.71 -0.12
CA ILE A 162 6.51 14.54 -0.74
C ILE A 162 7.99 14.56 -0.38
N ILE A 163 8.42 13.59 0.40
CA ILE A 163 9.79 13.46 0.91
C ILE A 163 10.49 12.38 0.09
N PRO A 164 11.43 12.73 -0.82
CA PRO A 164 12.26 11.74 -1.48
C PRO A 164 13.17 11.06 -0.46
N ILE A 165 13.33 9.74 -0.58
CA ILE A 165 14.31 9.00 0.21
C ILE A 165 15.58 8.91 -0.63
N ASP A 166 16.63 9.59 -0.17
CA ASP A 166 17.96 9.45 -0.75
C ASP A 166 18.54 8.07 -0.38
N ASN A 167 19.28 7.48 -1.34
CA ASN A 167 20.10 6.28 -1.13
C ASN A 167 21.38 6.61 -0.34
#